data_AF-A0A812RM64-F1
#
_entry.id   AF-A0A812RM64-F1
#
_cell.length_a   1.000
_cell.length_b   1.000
_cell.length_c   1.000
_cell.angle_alpha   90.00
_cell.angle_beta   90.00
_cell.angle_gamma   90.00
#
_symmetry.space_group_name_H-M   'P 1'
#
loop_
_entity.id
_entity.type
_entity.pdbx_description
1 polymer ?
#
loop_
_entity_poly.entity_id
_entity_poly.type
_entity_poly.pdbx_seq_one_letter_code
_entity_poly.pdbx_strand_id
1 'polypeptide(L)'
;MREVVWARRKATWPGRVLLVVAALAGSKSLSTAGPTDEACCSIAASCSDTLKELQNRNKELRARLSQRCWPGLKCFFSDGQIYSVPLRAVRRNDSHRPAKAGLAYLAGFFDGDGSVYSQPCLSGTSMKVAQSFDQAEVLMVFRETFGGSIGSETRGMGLRKPKLQAGIRPVGAKGS
;
A
#
# COMPACT_ATOMS: atom_id res chain seq x y z
N MET A 1 -38.29 -5.94 4.43
CA MET A 1 -36.97 -5.98 3.78
C MET A 1 -36.58 -4.57 3.39
N ARG A 2 -35.50 -4.02 3.95
CA ARG A 2 -34.99 -2.69 3.57
C ARG A 2 -33.82 -2.91 2.62
N GLU A 3 -33.94 -2.42 1.40
CA GLU A 3 -32.83 -2.43 0.44
C GLU A 3 -31.69 -1.57 0.97
N VAL A 4 -30.53 -2.19 1.17
CA VAL A 4 -29.29 -1.47 1.46
C VAL A 4 -28.66 -1.15 0.12
N VAL A 5 -29.03 0.01 -0.44
CA VAL A 5 -28.42 0.56 -1.65
C VAL A 5 -26.98 0.94 -1.30
N TRP A 6 -26.03 0.14 -1.76
CA TRP A 6 -24.61 0.45 -1.66
C TRP A 6 -24.28 1.60 -2.62
N ALA A 7 -24.44 2.83 -2.14
CA ALA A 7 -23.85 3.99 -2.78
C ALA A 7 -22.34 3.83 -2.72
N ARG A 8 -21.76 3.28 -3.80
CA ARG A 8 -20.33 3.37 -4.11
C ARG A 8 -20.02 4.85 -4.14
N ARG A 9 -19.55 5.41 -3.02
CA ARG A 9 -19.02 6.77 -2.99
C ARG A 9 -17.85 6.75 -3.96
N LYS A 10 -18.12 7.15 -5.20
CA LYS A 10 -17.10 7.78 -6.02
C LYS A 10 -16.68 8.96 -5.19
N ALA A 11 -15.57 8.83 -4.47
CA ALA A 11 -14.86 9.98 -3.98
C ALA A 11 -14.57 10.78 -5.25
N THR A 12 -15.43 11.77 -5.52
CA THR A 12 -15.09 12.87 -6.41
C THR A 12 -13.99 13.60 -5.67
N TRP A 13 -12.76 13.15 -5.87
CA TRP A 13 -11.60 13.97 -5.59
C TRP A 13 -11.78 15.17 -6.52
N PRO A 14 -12.09 16.38 -6.00
CA PRO A 14 -12.08 17.56 -6.85
C PRO A 14 -10.72 17.58 -7.51
N GLY A 15 -10.70 17.70 -8.84
CA GLY A 15 -9.54 17.51 -9.68
C GLY A 15 -8.31 18.22 -9.15
N ARG A 16 -7.57 17.55 -8.27
CA ARG A 16 -6.19 17.86 -7.99
C ARG A 16 -5.49 17.28 -9.20
N VAL A 17 -5.24 18.15 -10.17
CA VAL A 17 -4.02 18.03 -10.97
C VAL A 17 -2.91 17.81 -9.95
N LEU A 18 -2.52 16.56 -9.77
CA LEU A 18 -1.35 16.18 -9.01
C LEU A 18 -0.20 16.70 -9.86
N LEU A 19 0.13 17.97 -9.66
CA LEU A 19 1.42 18.51 -10.01
C LEU A 19 2.38 17.69 -9.16
N VAL A 20 2.91 16.61 -9.74
CA VAL A 20 4.04 15.88 -9.17
C VAL A 20 5.22 16.84 -9.30
N VAL A 21 5.30 17.80 -8.38
CA VAL A 21 6.53 18.52 -8.13
C VAL A 21 7.46 17.46 -7.57
N ALA A 22 8.34 16.95 -8.42
CA ALA A 22 9.50 16.21 -7.99
C ALA A 22 10.37 17.16 -7.17
N ALA A 23 10.02 17.34 -5.89
CA ALA A 23 10.88 17.99 -4.93
C ALA A 23 12.00 17.01 -4.61
N LEU A 24 13.04 17.01 -5.45
CA LEU A 24 14.39 16.61 -5.06
C LEU A 24 14.87 17.64 -4.03
N ALA A 25 14.35 17.54 -2.81
CA ALA A 25 14.81 18.35 -1.70
C ALA A 25 16.19 17.83 -1.25
N GLY A 26 17.22 18.51 -1.75
CA GLY A 26 18.48 18.78 -1.04
C GLY A 26 19.11 17.61 -0.27
N SER A 27 19.76 16.71 -1.00
CA SER A 27 20.81 15.88 -0.42
C SER A 27 21.94 16.80 0.07
N LYS A 28 22.06 16.96 1.38
CA LYS A 28 23.32 17.42 1.97
C LYS A 28 24.37 16.35 1.64
N SER A 29 25.28 16.75 0.77
CA SER A 29 26.52 16.09 0.40
C SER A 29 27.19 15.46 1.63
N LEU A 30 27.17 14.13 1.70
CA LEU A 30 28.23 13.36 2.32
C LEU A 30 28.91 12.61 1.17
N SER A 31 30.08 13.12 0.81
CA SER A 31 30.91 12.65 -0.30
C SER A 31 31.41 11.23 -0.06
N THR A 32 30.80 10.27 -0.75
CA THR A 32 31.43 8.99 -1.06
C THR A 32 31.33 8.82 -2.57
N ALA A 33 32.46 8.94 -3.26
CA ALA A 33 32.56 8.90 -4.72
C ALA A 33 32.03 7.56 -5.26
N GLY A 34 30.77 7.56 -5.70
CA GLY A 34 30.13 6.50 -6.48
C GLY A 34 30.08 6.89 -7.97
N PRO A 35 29.92 5.89 -8.86
CA PRO A 35 29.98 6.08 -10.31
C PRO A 35 28.91 7.08 -10.77
N THR A 36 29.33 7.95 -11.69
CA THR A 36 28.72 9.20 -12.11
C THR A 36 27.26 9.06 -12.60
N ASP A 37 26.38 9.82 -11.95
CA ASP A 37 24.92 9.90 -12.15
C ASP A 37 24.54 10.80 -13.36
N GLU A 38 25.35 10.80 -14.43
CA GLU A 38 25.21 11.75 -15.57
C GLU A 38 24.04 11.44 -16.52
N ALA A 39 23.37 10.28 -16.38
CA ALA A 39 22.32 9.86 -17.31
C ALA A 39 20.91 10.40 -16.99
N CYS A 40 20.74 11.20 -15.92
CA CYS A 40 19.41 11.61 -15.47
C CYS A 40 18.86 12.86 -16.18
N CYS A 41 19.71 13.70 -16.77
CA CYS A 41 19.32 15.00 -17.32
C CYS A 41 18.59 14.95 -18.68
N SER A 42 18.60 13.82 -19.40
CA SER A 42 18.08 13.76 -20.79
C SER A 42 16.57 13.54 -20.94
N ILE A 43 15.82 13.34 -19.85
CA ILE A 43 14.37 13.04 -19.91
C ILE A 43 13.49 14.25 -19.51
N ALA A 44 14.08 15.41 -19.23
CA ALA A 44 13.29 16.60 -18.92
C ALA A 44 12.46 17.04 -20.14
N ALA A 45 11.21 17.46 -19.89
CA ALA A 45 10.39 18.09 -20.92
C ALA A 45 10.85 19.54 -21.13
N SER A 46 10.97 19.96 -22.38
CA SER A 46 11.20 21.34 -22.81
C SER A 46 9.88 21.98 -23.22
N CYS A 47 9.75 23.30 -23.03
CA CYS A 47 8.57 24.04 -23.49
C CYS A 47 8.39 24.00 -25.02
N SER A 48 9.44 23.64 -25.75
CA SER A 48 9.47 23.51 -27.21
C SER A 48 9.09 22.13 -27.72
N ASP A 49 8.89 21.13 -26.85
CA ASP A 49 8.61 19.77 -27.29
C ASP A 49 7.22 19.65 -27.91
N THR A 50 7.14 18.91 -29.01
CA THR A 50 5.87 18.53 -29.61
C THR A 50 5.15 17.47 -28.76
N LEU A 51 3.83 17.37 -28.91
CA LEU A 51 3.03 16.35 -28.20
C LEU A 51 3.56 14.92 -28.43
N LYS A 52 4.02 14.62 -29.66
CA LYS A 52 4.57 13.30 -30.02
C LYS A 52 5.87 13.00 -29.29
N GLU A 53 6.75 14.00 -29.15
CA GLU A 53 7.98 13.87 -28.38
C GLU A 53 7.70 13.63 -26.90
N LEU A 54 6.74 14.35 -26.32
CA LEU A 54 6.31 14.13 -24.94
C LEU A 54 5.75 12.73 -24.72
N GLN A 55 4.94 12.21 -25.65
CA GLN A 55 4.42 10.84 -25.59
C GLN A 55 5.55 9.80 -25.65
N ASN A 56 6.53 10.00 -26.54
CA ASN A 56 7.68 9.12 -26.67
C ASN A 56 8.55 9.13 -25.39
N ARG A 57 8.88 10.32 -24.88
CA ARG A 57 9.63 10.46 -23.61
C ARG A 57 8.86 9.87 -22.43
N ASN A 58 7.53 10.02 -22.39
CA ASN A 58 6.72 9.40 -21.35
C ASN A 58 6.75 7.86 -21.43
N LYS A 59 6.65 7.31 -22.65
CA LYS A 59 6.78 5.86 -22.88
C LYS A 59 8.13 5.34 -22.42
N GLU A 60 9.22 6.04 -22.77
CA GLU A 60 10.56 5.69 -22.34
C GLU A 60 10.73 5.79 -20.82
N LEU A 61 10.24 6.88 -20.21
CA LEU A 61 10.27 7.05 -18.76
C LEU A 61 9.51 5.92 -18.05
N ARG A 62 8.33 5.54 -18.55
CA ARG A 62 7.57 4.41 -18.00
C ARG A 62 8.32 3.09 -18.14
N ALA A 63 9.01 2.86 -19.27
CA ALA A 63 9.86 1.68 -19.44
C ALA A 63 11.01 1.66 -18.43
N ARG A 64 11.73 2.78 -18.26
CA ARG A 64 12.81 2.91 -17.27
C ARG A 64 12.32 2.74 -15.84
N LEU A 65 11.19 3.39 -15.49
CA LEU A 65 10.58 3.27 -14.17
C LEU A 65 10.13 1.84 -13.90
N SER A 66 9.54 1.14 -14.88
CA SER A 66 9.04 -0.24 -14.70
C SER A 66 10.10 -1.24 -14.22
N GLN A 67 11.38 -0.94 -14.44
CA GLN A 67 12.51 -1.79 -14.04
C GLN A 67 13.04 -1.48 -12.64
N ARG A 68 12.65 -0.36 -12.02
CA ARG A 68 13.16 0.04 -10.71
C ARG A 68 12.34 -0.56 -9.58
N CYS A 69 13.02 -1.14 -8.60
CA CYS A 69 12.38 -1.57 -7.35
C CYS A 69 12.08 -0.36 -6.46
N TRP A 70 10.94 -0.44 -5.77
CA TRP A 70 10.68 0.50 -4.68
C TRP A 70 11.58 0.19 -3.48
N PRO A 71 11.91 1.21 -2.67
CA PRO A 71 12.52 0.98 -1.37
C PRO A 71 11.66 0.05 -0.52
N GLY A 72 12.31 -0.81 0.27
CA GLY A 72 11.59 -1.68 1.20
C GLY A 72 10.75 -0.87 2.18
N LEU A 73 9.46 -1.19 2.27
CA LEU A 73 8.55 -0.51 3.18
C LEU A 73 8.90 -0.87 4.63
N LYS A 74 9.38 0.11 5.40
CA LYS A 74 9.76 -0.05 6.82
C LYS A 74 8.72 0.49 7.79
N CYS A 75 7.93 1.46 7.34
CA CYS A 75 6.85 2.06 8.12
C CYS A 75 5.70 2.50 7.20
N PHE A 76 4.55 2.78 7.79
CA PHE A 76 3.40 3.39 7.12
C PHE A 76 2.71 4.37 8.06
N PHE A 77 1.93 5.29 7.50
CA PHE A 77 1.17 6.30 8.23
C PHE A 77 -0.30 5.91 8.28
N SER A 78 -0.94 6.04 9.44
CA SER A 78 -2.38 5.85 9.61
C SER A 78 -2.84 6.64 10.83
N ASP A 79 -4.00 7.29 10.74
CA ASP A 79 -4.62 8.04 11.85
C ASP A 79 -3.65 9.00 12.59
N GLY A 80 -2.86 9.77 11.83
CA GLY A 80 -1.92 10.72 12.43
C GLY A 80 -0.62 10.10 12.97
N GLN A 81 -0.44 8.78 12.91
CA GLN A 81 0.68 8.06 13.51
C GLN A 81 1.49 7.26 12.51
N ILE A 82 2.79 7.08 12.80
CA ILE A 82 3.72 6.27 12.00
C ILE A 82 3.91 4.92 12.69
N TYR A 83 3.65 3.83 11.96
CA TYR A 83 3.81 2.46 12.44
C TYR A 83 4.95 1.75 11.72
N SER A 84 5.81 1.05 12.46
CA SER A 84 6.83 0.17 11.87
C SER A 84 6.24 -1.16 11.40
N VAL A 85 6.76 -1.73 10.31
CA VAL A 85 6.43 -3.09 9.87
C VAL A 85 7.57 -4.08 10.16
N PRO A 86 7.26 -5.33 10.58
CA PRO A 86 5.92 -5.86 10.82
C PRO A 86 5.29 -5.34 12.12
N LEU A 87 4.02 -4.95 12.04
CA LEU A 87 3.22 -4.58 13.21
C LEU A 87 2.63 -5.85 13.82
N ARG A 88 3.08 -6.19 15.04
CA ARG A 88 2.71 -7.43 15.71
C ARG A 88 1.21 -7.51 16.00
N ALA A 89 0.74 -8.75 16.16
CA ALA A 89 -0.62 -9.02 16.55
C ALA A 89 -0.92 -8.51 17.96
N VAL A 90 -1.99 -7.74 18.08
CA VAL A 90 -2.54 -7.33 19.38
C VAL A 90 -3.67 -8.28 19.72
N ARG A 91 -3.63 -8.81 20.95
CA ARG A 91 -4.76 -9.54 21.51
C ARG A 91 -5.89 -8.54 21.72
N ARG A 92 -7.09 -8.90 21.27
CA ARG A 92 -8.27 -8.13 21.67
C ARG A 92 -8.54 -8.34 23.14
N ASN A 93 -8.90 -7.24 23.79
CA ASN A 93 -9.72 -7.32 24.98
C ASN A 93 -11.16 -7.59 24.52
N ASP A 94 -11.80 -8.62 25.08
CA ASP A 94 -13.15 -9.04 24.71
C ASP A 94 -14.23 -7.97 24.96
N SER A 95 -13.88 -6.90 25.68
CA SER A 95 -14.76 -5.78 25.99
C SER A 95 -15.06 -4.88 24.78
N HIS A 96 -14.22 -4.86 23.75
CA HIS A 96 -14.41 -3.96 22.60
C HIS A 96 -15.01 -4.69 21.40
N ARG A 97 -16.35 -4.77 21.37
CA ARG A 97 -17.09 -5.30 20.22
C ARG A 97 -17.29 -4.20 19.16
N PRO A 98 -16.84 -4.39 17.91
CA PRO A 98 -17.07 -3.41 16.85
C PRO A 98 -18.57 -3.21 16.59
N ALA A 99 -18.95 -2.00 16.22
CA ALA A 99 -20.33 -1.70 15.81
C ALA A 99 -20.75 -2.58 14.61
N LYS A 100 -22.03 -2.98 14.56
CA LYS A 100 -22.57 -3.86 13.51
C LYS A 100 -22.31 -3.33 12.09
N ALA A 101 -22.41 -2.01 11.90
CA ALA A 101 -22.13 -1.36 10.62
C ALA A 101 -20.66 -1.51 10.19
N GLY A 102 -19.71 -1.42 11.14
CA GLY A 102 -18.29 -1.63 10.88
C GLY A 102 -17.98 -3.06 10.45
N LEU A 103 -18.61 -4.05 11.10
CA LEU A 103 -18.48 -5.46 10.69
C LEU A 103 -19.06 -5.71 9.28
N ALA A 104 -20.21 -5.11 8.96
CA ALA A 104 -20.80 -5.26 7.63
C ALA A 104 -19.90 -4.64 6.54
N TYR A 105 -19.31 -3.48 6.81
CA TYR A 105 -18.31 -2.87 5.92
C TYR A 105 -17.10 -3.78 5.73
N LEU A 106 -16.49 -4.26 6.81
CA LEU A 106 -15.31 -5.11 6.75
C LEU A 106 -15.59 -6.45 6.06
N ALA A 107 -16.79 -7.01 6.21
CA ALA A 107 -17.19 -8.21 5.49
C ALA A 107 -17.26 -7.96 3.98
N GLY A 108 -17.89 -6.88 3.55
CA GLY A 108 -17.93 -6.51 2.12
C GLY A 108 -16.56 -6.16 1.55
N PHE A 109 -15.69 -5.52 2.35
CA PHE A 109 -14.31 -5.25 1.98
C PHE A 109 -13.49 -6.54 1.84
N PHE A 110 -13.64 -7.47 2.78
CA PHE A 110 -12.99 -8.77 2.72
C PHE A 110 -13.48 -9.62 1.54
N ASP A 111 -14.76 -9.54 1.17
CA ASP A 111 -15.29 -10.25 0.00
C ASP A 111 -14.65 -9.77 -1.31
N GLY A 112 -14.32 -8.47 -1.40
CA GLY A 112 -13.67 -7.89 -2.58
C GLY A 112 -12.16 -8.14 -2.66
N ASP A 113 -11.44 -7.91 -1.55
CA ASP A 113 -9.97 -7.86 -1.53
C ASP A 113 -9.31 -8.88 -0.59
N GLY A 114 -10.12 -9.66 0.13
CA GLY A 114 -9.66 -10.69 1.04
C GLY A 114 -9.34 -12.01 0.36
N SER A 115 -8.58 -12.83 1.06
CA SER A 115 -8.37 -14.22 0.67
C SER A 115 -8.27 -15.11 1.88
N VAL A 116 -8.73 -16.34 1.69
CA VAL A 116 -8.74 -17.42 2.67
C VAL A 116 -7.90 -18.55 2.09
N TYR A 117 -6.95 -19.07 2.86
CA TYR A 117 -6.14 -20.20 2.42
C TYR A 117 -5.81 -21.14 3.58
N SER A 118 -5.84 -22.44 3.28
CA SER A 118 -5.43 -23.49 4.21
C SER A 118 -3.94 -23.69 4.13
N GLN A 119 -3.26 -23.81 5.28
CA GLN A 119 -1.84 -24.14 5.31
C GLN A 119 -1.66 -25.66 5.37
N PRO A 120 -0.92 -26.29 4.44
CA PRO A 120 -0.79 -27.75 4.35
C PRO A 120 -0.26 -28.45 5.61
N CYS A 121 0.41 -27.71 6.51
CA CYS A 121 1.07 -28.25 7.69
C CYS A 121 0.51 -27.72 9.02
N LEU A 122 -0.58 -26.97 8.99
CA LEU A 122 -1.20 -26.40 10.18
C LEU A 122 -2.69 -26.75 10.17
N SER A 123 -3.20 -27.24 11.30
CA SER A 123 -4.64 -27.38 11.51
C SER A 123 -5.26 -25.99 11.66
N GLY A 124 -5.48 -25.30 10.53
CA GLY A 124 -6.08 -23.98 10.56
C GLY A 124 -6.16 -23.30 9.20
N THR A 125 -7.09 -22.35 9.15
CA THR A 125 -7.29 -21.47 8.00
C THR A 125 -6.63 -20.13 8.30
N SER A 126 -5.89 -19.59 7.33
CA SER A 126 -5.36 -18.24 7.38
C SER A 126 -6.24 -17.31 6.55
N MET A 127 -6.41 -16.09 7.04
CA MET A 127 -7.10 -15.02 6.32
C MET A 127 -6.12 -13.88 6.10
N LYS A 128 -6.11 -13.31 4.90
CA LYS A 128 -5.31 -12.11 4.60
C LYS A 128 -6.11 -11.11 3.77
N VAL A 129 -5.82 -9.84 3.98
CA VAL A 129 -6.24 -8.74 3.10
C VAL A 129 -5.02 -7.92 2.78
N ALA A 130 -4.86 -7.52 1.53
CA ALA A 130 -3.72 -6.71 1.11
C ALA A 130 -4.16 -5.45 0.38
N GLN A 131 -3.51 -4.33 0.69
CA GLN A 131 -3.78 -3.02 0.10
C GLN A 131 -2.49 -2.29 -0.23
N SER A 132 -2.59 -1.27 -1.08
CA SER A 132 -1.49 -0.33 -1.25
C SER A 132 -1.19 0.38 0.08
N PHE A 133 0.08 0.71 0.34
CA PHE A 133 0.47 1.37 1.59
C PHE A 133 -0.22 2.73 1.83
N ASP A 134 -0.76 3.36 0.77
CA ASP A 134 -1.54 4.61 0.86
C ASP A 134 -2.96 4.42 1.43
N GLN A 135 -3.41 3.17 1.61
CA GLN A 135 -4.72 2.82 2.18
C GLN A 135 -4.52 1.93 3.41
N ALA A 136 -3.58 2.30 4.28
CA ALA A 136 -3.27 1.51 5.46
C ALA A 136 -4.37 1.58 6.54
N GLU A 137 -5.23 2.59 6.50
CA GLU A 137 -6.28 2.84 7.48
C GLU A 137 -7.27 1.67 7.56
N VAL A 138 -7.69 1.13 6.41
CA VAL A 138 -8.59 -0.03 6.40
C VAL A 138 -7.92 -1.28 6.95
N LEU A 139 -6.60 -1.43 6.76
CA LEU A 139 -5.84 -2.53 7.35
C LEU A 139 -5.71 -2.36 8.88
N MET A 140 -5.59 -1.13 9.37
CA MET A 140 -5.62 -0.84 10.81
C MET A 140 -6.97 -1.18 11.41
N VAL A 141 -8.07 -0.76 10.79
CA VAL A 141 -9.44 -1.14 11.22
C VAL A 141 -9.64 -2.66 11.17
N PHE A 142 -9.11 -3.33 10.13
CA PHE A 142 -9.16 -4.78 10.02
C PHE A 142 -8.34 -5.49 11.10
N ARG A 143 -7.24 -4.90 11.57
CA ARG A 143 -6.40 -5.41 12.67
C ARG A 143 -7.01 -5.14 14.05
N GLU A 144 -7.65 -4.00 14.23
CA GLU A 144 -8.31 -3.59 15.47
C GLU A 144 -9.65 -4.27 15.69
N THR A 145 -10.40 -4.48 14.59
CA THR A 145 -11.39 -5.56 14.39
C THR A 145 -10.62 -6.83 14.04
N PHE A 146 -11.15 -8.06 13.99
CA PHE A 146 -10.40 -9.35 13.88
C PHE A 146 -9.08 -9.68 14.64
N GLY A 147 -8.03 -8.85 14.66
CA GLY A 147 -6.75 -9.06 15.33
C GLY A 147 -5.64 -9.27 14.31
N GLY A 148 -4.61 -10.03 14.67
CA GLY A 148 -3.57 -10.41 13.71
C GLY A 148 -2.53 -9.32 13.44
N SER A 149 -1.64 -9.57 12.50
CA SER A 149 -0.48 -8.71 12.23
C SER A 149 -0.62 -7.96 10.91
N ILE A 150 0.09 -6.83 10.80
CA ILE A 150 0.28 -6.13 9.53
C ILE A 150 1.74 -6.26 9.11
N GLY A 151 1.99 -6.62 7.85
CA GLY A 151 3.34 -6.73 7.29
C GLY A 151 3.41 -6.23 5.86
N SER A 152 4.63 -6.16 5.31
CA SER A 152 4.83 -5.92 3.88
C SER A 152 4.45 -7.19 3.11
N GLU A 153 3.63 -7.08 2.06
CA GLU A 153 3.32 -8.18 1.15
C GLU A 153 4.25 -8.15 -0.06
N THR A 154 4.25 -7.05 -0.80
CA THR A 154 5.09 -6.86 -1.98
C THR A 154 5.83 -5.54 -1.88
N ARG A 155 7.10 -5.52 -2.30
CA ARG A 155 7.92 -4.31 -2.26
C ARG A 155 7.45 -3.25 -3.26
N GLY A 156 6.74 -3.63 -4.31
CA GLY A 156 6.41 -2.75 -5.43
C GLY A 156 7.54 -2.72 -6.48
N MET A 157 7.17 -2.40 -7.71
CA MET A 157 8.08 -2.32 -8.85
C MET A 157 7.58 -1.29 -9.86
N GLY A 158 8.41 -0.32 -10.18
CA GLY A 158 8.12 0.80 -11.08
C GLY A 158 6.86 1.56 -10.71
N LEU A 159 5.81 1.45 -11.53
CA LEU A 159 4.54 2.13 -11.25
C LEU A 159 3.64 1.35 -10.27
N ARG A 160 4.02 0.12 -9.89
CA ARG A 160 3.28 -0.70 -8.92
C ARG A 160 3.79 -0.38 -7.52
N LYS A 161 2.91 0.23 -6.72
CA LYS A 161 3.23 0.62 -5.34
C LYS A 161 3.46 -0.60 -4.44
N PRO A 162 4.24 -0.45 -3.35
CA PRO A 162 4.31 -1.44 -2.29
C PRO A 162 2.92 -1.75 -1.72
N LYS A 163 2.73 -2.99 -1.27
CA LYS A 163 1.51 -3.42 -0.59
C LYS A 163 1.80 -3.82 0.86
N LEU A 164 0.88 -3.44 1.72
CA LEU A 164 0.73 -3.96 3.08
C LEU A 164 -0.28 -5.09 3.07
N GLN A 165 -0.11 -6.06 3.97
CA GLN A 165 -1.11 -7.08 4.25
C GLN A 165 -1.46 -7.10 5.73
N ALA A 166 -2.74 -7.19 6.05
CA ALA A 166 -3.24 -7.60 7.35
C ALA A 166 -3.58 -9.09 7.30
N GLY A 167 -3.18 -9.86 8.31
CA GLY A 167 -3.40 -11.30 8.31
C GLY A 167 -3.64 -11.89 9.69
N ILE A 168 -4.52 -12.88 9.73
CA ILE A 168 -4.84 -13.68 10.92
C ILE A 168 -4.32 -15.08 10.65
N ARG A 169 -3.41 -15.53 11.51
CA ARG A 169 -2.84 -16.88 11.44
C ARG A 169 -3.42 -17.76 12.53
N PRO A 170 -3.50 -19.08 12.32
CA PRO A 170 -3.86 -20.04 13.36
C PRO A 170 -2.96 -19.88 14.59
N VAL A 171 -3.56 -19.99 15.77
CA VAL A 171 -2.84 -20.01 17.04
C VAL A 171 -1.93 -21.25 17.05
N GLY A 172 -0.61 -21.06 17.15
CA GLY A 172 0.37 -22.15 17.13
C GLY A 172 1.32 -22.14 15.91
N ALA A 173 1.04 -21.34 14.89
CA ALA A 173 1.98 -21.10 13.80
C ALA A 173 3.17 -20.27 14.32
N LYS A 174 4.31 -20.92 14.64
CA LYS A 174 5.55 -20.20 14.96
C LYS A 174 5.98 -19.39 13.73
N GLY A 175 6.19 -18.08 13.92
CA GLY A 175 6.69 -17.20 12.86
C GLY A 175 8.11 -17.61 12.50
N SER A 176 8.29 -18.14 11.29
CA SER A 176 9.58 -18.32 10.62
C SER A 176 10.18 -16.98 10.22
#